data_AF-A0AAD8ABP0-F1
#
_entry.id   AF-A0AAD8ABP0-F1
#
_cell.length_a   1.000
_cell.length_b   1.000
_cell.length_c   1.000
_cell.angle_alpha   90.00
_cell.angle_beta   90.00
_cell.angle_gamma   90.00
#
_symmetry.space_group_name_H-M   'P 1'
#
loop_
_entity.id
_entity.type
_entity.pdbx_description
1 polymer ?
#
loop_
_entity_poly.entity_id
_entity_poly.type
_entity_poly.pdbx_seq_one_letter_code
_entity_poly.pdbx_strand_id
1 'polypeptide(L)'
;MYTINVDNKKILKIKPCNILYWLKPLYLMSKYVGLAPFKLTEDLVFQGNLQSLQKCDMLEFVWPILLFLLILCGFVYCILNISLKSENPGLVAHEFVVPLNYITALTTLLLNLTTNRLRVQQLMHMIRKVDSILYLGKCKLWYKKARLYLITELTVLFLLCIPFLCYDAYYWAITQKGCHYEFVKRLSVIIALVVVIHFSNIMYFFKHRLLYINELLMQNKHETVERNTLSNSTVKFNKCTIYQNQIRL
;
A
#
# COMPACT_ATOMS: atom_id res chain seq x y z
N MET A 1 18.66 -9.82 -11.99
CA MET A 1 18.63 -9.47 -13.43
C MET A 1 18.37 -10.76 -14.17
N TYR A 2 17.27 -10.86 -14.93
CA TYR A 2 16.91 -12.11 -15.60
C TYR A 2 17.28 -12.01 -17.08
N THR A 3 18.20 -12.87 -17.51
CA THR A 3 18.53 -13.12 -18.91
C THR A 3 17.75 -14.34 -19.36
N ILE A 4 16.69 -14.13 -20.15
CA ILE A 4 16.02 -15.22 -20.84
C ILE A 4 16.74 -15.37 -22.18
N ASN A 5 17.44 -16.48 -22.37
CA ASN A 5 18.10 -16.80 -23.63
C ASN A 5 17.03 -17.44 -24.53
N VAL A 6 16.45 -16.64 -25.42
CA VAL A 6 15.56 -17.14 -26.48
C VAL A 6 16.37 -17.08 -27.77
N ASP A 7 16.79 -18.25 -28.23
CA ASP A 7 17.43 -18.56 -29.52
C ASP A 7 17.83 -17.34 -30.36
N ASN A 8 19.11 -16.95 -30.24
CA ASN A 8 19.81 -15.97 -31.08
C ASN A 8 19.18 -14.57 -31.25
N LYS A 9 18.19 -14.18 -30.44
CA LYS A 9 17.62 -12.82 -30.46
C LYS A 9 17.99 -12.04 -29.21
N LYS A 10 18.60 -10.86 -29.45
CA LYS A 10 18.90 -9.75 -28.51
C LYS A 10 18.47 -10.01 -27.06
N ILE A 11 19.47 -10.13 -26.18
CA ILE A 11 19.29 -10.10 -24.72
C ILE A 11 18.54 -8.81 -24.33
N LEU A 12 17.22 -8.92 -24.18
CA LEU A 12 16.39 -7.85 -23.67
C LEU A 12 16.67 -7.75 -22.18
N LYS A 13 17.51 -6.78 -21.80
CA LYS A 13 17.69 -6.38 -20.40
C LYS A 13 16.37 -5.79 -19.89
N ILE A 14 15.51 -6.64 -19.34
CA ILE A 14 14.27 -6.19 -18.70
C ILE A 14 14.66 -5.47 -17.41
N LYS A 15 14.65 -4.13 -17.45
CA LYS A 15 14.76 -3.32 -16.23
C LYS A 15 13.55 -3.66 -15.36
N PRO A 16 13.74 -4.24 -14.17
CA PRO A 16 12.62 -4.75 -13.41
C PRO A 16 11.74 -3.60 -12.95
N CYS A 17 10.43 -3.83 -12.96
CA CYS A 17 9.48 -2.89 -12.40
C CYS A 17 9.65 -2.82 -10.89
N ASN A 18 9.81 -1.60 -10.40
CA ASN A 18 10.02 -1.36 -8.99
C ASN A 18 8.71 -0.87 -8.37
N ILE A 19 8.00 -1.76 -7.67
CA ILE A 19 6.78 -1.43 -6.91
C ILE A 19 7.02 -0.26 -5.93
N LEU A 20 8.26 -0.17 -5.44
CA LEU A 20 8.77 0.91 -4.58
C LEU A 20 8.65 2.29 -5.24
N TYR A 21 8.76 2.37 -6.57
CA TYR A 21 8.64 3.64 -7.29
C TYR A 21 7.22 4.21 -7.19
N TRP A 22 6.21 3.36 -7.20
CA TRP A 22 4.81 3.75 -7.02
C TRP A 22 4.52 4.13 -5.57
N LEU A 23 5.04 3.35 -4.60
CA LEU A 23 4.82 3.58 -3.18
C LEU A 23 5.59 4.79 -2.61
N LYS A 24 6.56 5.33 -3.36
CA LYS A 24 7.47 6.38 -2.89
C LYS A 24 6.79 7.62 -2.28
N PRO A 25 5.77 8.24 -2.90
CA PRO A 25 5.11 9.41 -2.33
C PRO A 25 4.49 9.12 -0.95
N LEU A 26 3.83 7.97 -0.86
CA LEU A 26 3.14 7.51 0.34
C LEU A 26 4.14 7.13 1.44
N TYR A 27 5.26 6.52 1.08
CA TYR A 27 6.39 6.26 1.98
C TYR A 27 6.98 7.57 2.54
N LEU A 28 7.16 8.60 1.71
CA LEU A 28 7.67 9.89 2.17
C LEU A 28 6.72 10.53 3.19
N MET A 29 5.41 10.50 2.93
CA MET A 29 4.41 10.99 3.89
C MET A 29 4.45 10.22 5.21
N SER A 30 4.51 8.89 5.16
CA SER A 30 4.69 8.08 6.36
C SER A 30 5.96 8.39 7.12
N LYS A 31 7.05 8.70 6.42
CA LYS A 31 8.31 9.03 7.07
C LYS A 31 8.18 10.30 7.92
N TYR A 32 7.55 11.35 7.38
CA TYR A 32 7.29 12.59 8.13
C TYR A 32 6.42 12.35 9.36
N VAL A 33 5.43 11.46 9.25
CA VAL A 33 4.47 11.15 10.31
C VAL A 33 4.98 10.04 11.25
N GLY A 34 6.22 9.58 11.10
CA GLY A 34 6.83 8.57 11.96
C GLY A 34 6.34 7.14 11.73
N LEU A 35 5.51 6.89 10.71
CA LEU A 35 4.97 5.57 10.39
C LEU A 35 5.95 4.68 9.61
N ALA A 36 7.00 5.24 9.01
CA ALA A 36 8.00 4.51 8.23
C ALA A 36 9.44 4.74 8.75
N PRO A 37 9.84 4.15 9.88
CA PRO A 37 11.18 4.28 10.48
C PRO A 37 12.26 3.42 9.80
N PHE A 38 12.20 3.32 8.48
CA PHE A 38 13.14 2.50 7.72
C PHE A 38 13.44 3.13 6.38
N LYS A 39 14.69 3.05 5.95
CA LYS A 39 15.12 3.47 4.62
C LYS A 39 14.65 2.49 3.55
N LEU A 40 13.89 3.00 2.59
CA LEU A 40 13.48 2.25 1.40
C LEU A 40 14.61 2.30 0.34
N THR A 41 15.63 1.46 0.46
CA THR A 41 16.73 1.40 -0.52
C THR A 41 16.39 0.42 -1.65
N GLU A 42 16.56 0.84 -2.91
CA GLU A 42 16.29 -0.01 -4.09
C GLU A 42 17.17 -1.27 -4.10
N ASP A 43 18.38 -1.18 -3.57
CA ASP A 43 19.38 -2.26 -3.54
C ASP A 43 18.98 -3.41 -2.61
N LEU A 44 18.28 -3.11 -1.52
CA LEU A 44 17.83 -4.09 -0.52
C LEU A 44 16.81 -5.08 -1.08
N VAL A 45 16.04 -4.68 -2.10
CA VAL A 45 15.06 -5.55 -2.76
C VAL A 45 15.70 -6.37 -3.89
N PHE A 46 16.85 -5.95 -4.39
CA PHE A 46 17.48 -6.52 -5.57
C PHE A 46 18.44 -7.68 -5.28
N GLN A 47 19.16 -7.64 -4.15
CA GLN A 47 20.22 -8.61 -3.88
C GLN A 47 19.79 -9.82 -3.04
N GLY A 48 18.59 -9.85 -2.44
CA GLY A 48 18.22 -10.93 -1.53
C GLY A 48 19.10 -11.03 -0.27
N ASN A 49 20.15 -10.19 -0.17
CA ASN A 49 21.01 -10.06 0.99
C ASN A 49 20.28 -9.23 2.06
N LEU A 50 19.41 -9.91 2.80
CA LEU A 50 18.76 -9.38 4.01
C LEU A 50 19.76 -8.97 5.10
N GLN A 51 21.03 -9.37 5.00
CA GLN A 51 22.06 -9.09 6.02
C GLN A 51 22.56 -7.64 6.04
N SER A 52 22.46 -6.88 4.95
CA SER A 52 22.92 -5.46 4.93
C SER A 52 21.89 -4.47 5.50
N LEU A 53 20.68 -4.95 5.84
CA LEU A 53 19.57 -4.17 6.42
C LEU A 53 19.77 -3.80 7.89
N GLN A 54 20.76 -4.38 8.56
CA GLN A 54 20.95 -4.22 10.00
C GLN A 54 21.74 -2.96 10.40
N LYS A 55 22.11 -2.10 9.44
CA LYS A 55 22.51 -0.73 9.75
C LYS A 55 21.26 0.07 10.10
N CYS A 56 20.78 -0.13 11.33
CA CYS A 56 19.71 0.64 11.94
C CYS A 56 20.22 2.08 12.10
N ASP A 57 19.77 2.99 11.23
CA ASP A 57 19.98 4.41 11.46
C ASP A 57 19.18 4.77 12.72
N MET A 58 19.87 4.88 13.86
CA MET A 58 19.26 5.18 15.17
C MET A 58 18.36 6.41 15.10
N LEU A 59 18.74 7.41 14.29
CA LEU A 59 17.94 8.62 14.04
C LEU A 59 16.57 8.34 13.42
N GLU A 60 16.45 7.35 12.53
CA GLU A 60 15.15 6.99 11.93
C GLU A 60 14.21 6.31 12.94
N PHE A 61 14.75 5.74 14.02
CA PHE A 61 13.97 5.11 15.09
C PHE A 61 13.58 6.11 16.19
N VAL A 62 14.43 7.09 16.47
CA VAL A 62 14.17 8.14 17.48
C VAL A 62 12.95 8.98 17.13
N TRP A 63 12.75 9.32 15.85
CA TRP A 63 11.64 10.19 15.42
C TRP A 63 10.24 9.61 15.75
N PRO A 64 9.88 8.37 15.37
CA PRO A 64 8.61 7.77 15.78
C PRO A 64 8.43 7.63 17.28
N ILE A 65 9.51 7.36 18.04
CA ILE A 65 9.44 7.29 19.51
C ILE A 65 9.07 8.66 20.07
N LEU A 66 9.72 9.73 19.59
CA LEU A 66 9.41 11.10 19.98
C LEU A 66 7.95 11.43 19.68
N LEU A 67 7.47 11.08 18.49
CA LEU A 67 6.06 11.27 18.11
C LEU A 67 5.13 10.46 19.01
N PHE A 68 5.46 9.20 19.31
CA PHE A 68 4.67 8.37 20.22
C PHE A 68 4.55 8.99 21.61
N LEU A 69 5.66 9.46 22.19
CA LEU A 69 5.67 10.14 23.48
C LEU A 69 4.87 11.45 23.44
N LEU A 70 5.00 12.24 22.37
CA LEU A 70 4.25 13.48 22.19
C LEU A 70 2.73 13.23 22.15
N ILE A 71 2.29 12.25 21.36
CA ILE A 71 0.89 11.84 21.26
C ILE A 71 0.39 11.27 22.59
N LEU A 72 1.23 10.50 23.32
CA LEU A 72 0.89 9.96 24.63
C LEU A 72 0.68 11.07 25.68
N CYS A 73 1.56 12.09 25.70
CA CYS A 73 1.38 13.26 26.57
C CYS A 73 0.08 14.01 26.23
N GLY A 74 -0.22 14.20 24.94
CA GLY A 74 -1.49 14.80 24.50
C GLY A 74 -2.72 13.99 24.94
N PHE A 75 -2.63 12.66 24.87
CA PHE A 75 -3.68 11.76 25.34
C PHE A 75 -3.91 11.86 26.85
N VAL A 76 -2.84 11.79 27.66
CA VAL A 76 -2.95 11.94 29.12
C VAL A 76 -3.55 13.30 29.49
N TYR A 77 -3.08 14.37 28.85
CA TYR A 77 -3.66 15.70 29.04
C TYR A 77 -5.13 15.76 28.64
N CYS A 78 -5.52 15.11 27.55
CA CYS A 78 -6.92 15.02 27.13
C CYS A 78 -7.79 14.36 28.21
N ILE A 79 -7.37 13.21 28.74
CA ILE A 79 -8.13 12.47 29.76
C ILE A 79 -8.28 13.27 31.06
N LEU A 80 -7.21 13.95 31.50
CA LEU A 80 -7.23 14.76 32.72
C LEU A 80 -8.16 15.98 32.63
N ASN A 81 -8.43 16.47 31.42
CA ASN A 81 -9.21 17.69 31.18
C ASN A 81 -10.58 17.43 30.53
N ILE A 82 -11.02 16.18 30.42
CA ILE A 82 -12.37 15.85 29.92
C ILE A 82 -13.42 16.44 30.87
N SER A 83 -14.37 17.19 30.31
CA SER A 83 -15.45 17.83 31.06
C SER A 83 -16.79 17.53 30.42
N LEU A 84 -17.39 16.41 30.82
CA LEU A 84 -18.68 15.93 30.32
C LEU A 84 -19.88 16.83 30.70
N LYS A 85 -19.65 17.95 31.39
CA LYS A 85 -20.67 18.91 31.83
C LYS A 85 -20.79 20.09 30.86
N SER A 86 -21.02 19.82 29.58
CA SER A 86 -21.28 20.87 28.59
C SER A 86 -22.74 20.85 28.14
N GLU A 87 -23.35 22.03 28.06
CA GLU A 87 -24.69 22.22 27.48
C GLU A 87 -24.71 22.02 25.96
N ASN A 88 -23.53 22.05 25.31
CA ASN A 88 -23.41 21.86 23.87
C ASN A 88 -23.13 20.38 23.55
N PRO A 89 -24.09 19.65 22.93
CA PRO A 89 -23.92 18.23 22.62
C PRO A 89 -22.78 17.98 21.62
N GLY A 90 -22.46 18.96 20.75
CA GLY A 90 -21.33 18.87 19.84
C GLY A 90 -19.98 18.87 20.56
N LEU A 91 -19.89 19.57 21.69
CA LEU A 91 -18.68 19.61 22.51
C LEU A 91 -18.46 18.27 23.23
N VAL A 92 -19.53 17.68 23.76
CA VAL A 92 -19.49 16.35 24.37
C VAL A 92 -19.07 15.29 23.35
N ALA A 93 -19.67 15.29 22.15
CA ALA A 93 -19.28 14.35 21.09
C ALA A 93 -17.81 14.52 20.69
N HIS A 94 -17.35 15.76 20.57
CA HIS A 94 -15.95 16.07 20.27
C HIS A 94 -15.00 15.56 21.38
N GLU A 95 -15.35 15.70 22.66
CA GLU A 95 -14.58 15.16 23.78
C GLU A 95 -14.45 13.64 23.78
N PHE A 96 -15.39 12.90 23.16
CA PHE A 96 -15.27 11.45 22.96
C PHE A 96 -14.43 11.07 21.74
N VAL A 97 -14.55 11.82 20.64
CA VAL A 97 -13.83 11.54 19.39
C VAL A 97 -12.33 11.77 19.55
N VAL A 98 -11.91 12.77 20.32
CA VAL A 98 -10.50 13.11 20.48
C VAL A 98 -9.67 11.99 21.13
N PRO A 99 -10.06 11.38 22.27
CA PRO A 99 -9.39 10.22 22.83
C PRO A 99 -9.30 9.03 21.86
N LEU A 100 -10.35 8.77 21.08
CA LEU A 100 -10.35 7.69 20.09
C LEU A 100 -9.32 7.92 18.98
N ASN A 101 -9.16 9.17 18.52
CA ASN A 101 -8.12 9.53 17.56
C ASN A 101 -6.71 9.35 18.15
N TYR A 102 -6.50 9.71 19.41
CA TYR A 102 -5.25 9.44 20.11
C TYR A 102 -4.94 7.94 20.22
N ILE A 103 -5.91 7.13 20.64
CA ILE A 103 -5.76 5.67 20.72
C ILE A 103 -5.42 5.10 19.34
N THR A 104 -6.09 5.54 18.29
CA THR A 104 -5.82 5.10 16.92
C THR A 104 -4.41 5.47 16.47
N ALA A 105 -3.95 6.71 16.75
CA ALA A 105 -2.60 7.15 16.42
C ALA A 105 -1.53 6.36 17.20
N LEU A 106 -1.72 6.17 18.51
CA LEU A 106 -0.79 5.40 19.37
C LEU A 106 -0.70 3.94 18.95
N THR A 107 -1.84 3.28 18.73
CA THR A 107 -1.88 1.89 18.28
C THR A 107 -1.21 1.74 16.92
N THR A 108 -1.43 2.66 15.99
CA THR A 108 -0.79 2.63 14.68
C THR A 108 0.73 2.81 14.78
N LEU A 109 1.20 3.79 15.57
CA LEU A 109 2.63 4.00 15.79
C LEU A 109 3.27 2.76 16.44
N LEU A 110 2.62 2.18 17.45
CA LEU A 110 3.08 0.97 18.11
C LEU A 110 3.13 -0.24 17.16
N LEU A 111 2.08 -0.42 16.34
CA LEU A 111 2.05 -1.47 15.32
C LEU A 111 3.21 -1.29 14.32
N ASN A 112 3.49 -0.07 13.87
CA ASN A 112 4.61 0.16 12.94
C ASN A 112 5.99 -0.05 13.59
N LEU A 113 6.12 0.22 14.88
CA LEU A 113 7.35 -0.07 15.64
C LEU A 113 7.56 -1.58 15.87
N THR A 114 6.48 -2.33 16.08
CA THR A 114 6.51 -3.77 16.37
C THR A 114 6.42 -4.67 15.14
N THR A 115 5.96 -4.14 14.00
CA THR A 115 5.77 -4.92 12.77
C THR A 115 7.09 -5.52 12.30
N ASN A 116 7.06 -6.84 12.04
CA ASN A 116 8.20 -7.56 11.52
C ASN A 116 8.51 -7.11 10.07
N ARG A 117 9.48 -6.20 9.96
CA ARG A 117 9.91 -5.59 8.68
C ARG A 117 10.35 -6.64 7.65
N LEU A 118 10.95 -7.73 8.10
CA LEU A 118 11.39 -8.82 7.22
C LEU A 118 10.20 -9.46 6.51
N ARG A 119 9.08 -9.68 7.23
CA ARG A 119 7.86 -10.25 6.63
C ARG A 119 7.23 -9.31 5.60
N VAL A 120 7.18 -8.01 5.89
CA VAL A 120 6.64 -7.02 4.94
C VAL A 120 7.51 -6.95 3.67
N GLN A 121 8.82 -6.99 3.81
CA GLN A 121 9.74 -7.02 2.67
C GLN A 121 9.62 -8.32 1.86
N GLN A 122 9.50 -9.47 2.52
CA GLN A 122 9.24 -10.76 1.87
C GLN A 122 7.93 -10.71 1.07
N LEU A 123 6.86 -10.14 1.65
CA LEU A 123 5.59 -9.96 0.96
C LEU A 123 5.74 -9.07 -0.28
N MET A 124 6.43 -7.93 -0.17
CA MET A 124 6.70 -7.04 -1.30
C MET A 124 7.52 -7.72 -2.40
N HIS A 125 8.50 -8.55 -2.03
CA HIS A 125 9.28 -9.32 -2.98
C HIS A 125 8.42 -10.35 -3.73
N MET A 126 7.53 -11.05 -3.02
CA MET A 126 6.60 -12.00 -3.62
C MET A 126 5.62 -11.31 -4.59
N ILE A 127 5.05 -10.17 -4.19
CA ILE A 127 4.19 -9.36 -5.07
C ILE A 127 4.95 -8.94 -6.33
N ARG A 128 6.20 -8.48 -6.18
CA ARG A 128 7.04 -8.11 -7.33
C ARG A 128 7.31 -9.29 -8.26
N LYS A 129 7.57 -10.48 -7.71
CA LYS A 129 7.78 -11.70 -8.50
C LYS A 129 6.52 -12.05 -9.29
N VAL A 130 5.36 -12.02 -8.65
CA VAL A 130 4.05 -12.23 -9.29
C VAL A 130 3.81 -11.22 -10.41
N ASP A 131 4.04 -9.93 -10.15
CA ASP A 131 3.88 -8.86 -11.15
C ASP A 131 4.85 -9.00 -12.33
N SER A 132 6.06 -9.49 -12.09
CA SER A 132 7.05 -9.71 -13.15
C SER A 132 6.61 -10.80 -14.12
N ILE A 133 5.93 -11.84 -13.61
CA ILE A 133 5.38 -12.95 -14.40
C ILE A 133 4.12 -12.48 -15.15
N LEU A 134 3.21 -11.77 -14.46
CA LEU A 134 1.90 -11.37 -15.00
C LEU A 134 1.97 -10.37 -16.15
N TYR A 135 2.95 -9.44 -16.13
CA TYR A 135 2.94 -8.31 -17.04
C TYR A 135 4.05 -8.31 -18.09
N LEU A 136 4.93 -9.31 -18.14
CA LEU A 136 5.92 -9.51 -19.21
C LEU A 136 6.64 -8.22 -19.67
N GLY A 137 6.95 -7.31 -18.74
CA GLY A 137 7.61 -6.02 -19.01
C GLY A 137 6.72 -4.79 -19.24
N LYS A 138 5.39 -4.91 -19.39
CA LYS A 138 4.46 -3.77 -19.53
C LYS A 138 4.10 -3.06 -18.21
N CYS A 139 4.54 -3.59 -17.06
CA CYS A 139 4.23 -3.07 -15.73
C CYS A 139 4.63 -1.58 -15.53
N LYS A 140 5.66 -1.09 -16.22
CA LYS A 140 6.23 0.25 -15.98
C LYS A 140 5.24 1.38 -16.26
N LEU A 141 4.46 1.25 -17.34
CA LEU A 141 3.48 2.27 -17.72
C LEU A 141 2.35 2.37 -16.68
N TRP A 142 1.90 1.22 -16.19
CA TRP A 142 0.86 1.13 -15.17
C TRP A 142 1.33 1.77 -13.85
N TYR A 143 2.52 1.44 -13.37
CA TYR A 143 3.08 2.03 -12.16
C TYR A 143 3.25 3.55 -12.25
N LYS A 144 3.58 4.07 -13.44
CA LYS A 144 3.65 5.53 -13.67
C LYS A 144 2.26 6.18 -13.56
N LYS A 145 1.22 5.57 -14.16
CA LYS A 145 -0.16 6.05 -14.06
C LYS A 145 -0.70 5.98 -12.63
N ALA A 146 -0.52 4.84 -11.96
CA ALA A 146 -0.94 4.65 -10.57
C ALA A 146 -0.24 5.64 -9.62
N ARG A 147 1.03 5.98 -9.90
CA ARG A 147 1.75 6.99 -9.11
C ARG A 147 1.17 8.39 -9.34
N LEU A 148 0.87 8.74 -10.57
CA LEU A 148 0.26 10.04 -10.88
C LEU A 148 -1.09 10.17 -10.16
N TYR A 149 -1.93 9.13 -10.24
CA TYR A 149 -3.21 9.08 -9.54
C TYR A 149 -3.03 9.28 -8.03
N LEU A 150 -2.11 8.54 -7.41
CA LEU A 150 -1.79 8.68 -5.98
C LEU A 150 -1.33 10.10 -5.63
N ILE A 151 -0.47 10.71 -6.45
CA ILE A 151 -0.03 12.10 -6.22
C ILE A 151 -1.21 13.05 -6.30
N THR A 152 -2.07 12.91 -7.32
CA THR A 152 -3.26 13.74 -7.47
C THR A 152 -4.23 13.57 -6.29
N GLU A 153 -4.48 12.33 -5.85
CA GLU A 153 -5.31 12.04 -4.68
C GLU A 153 -4.75 12.71 -3.42
N LEU A 154 -3.44 12.56 -3.17
CA LEU A 154 -2.77 13.21 -2.06
C LEU A 154 -2.86 14.74 -2.16
N THR A 155 -2.66 15.33 -3.34
CA THR A 155 -2.78 16.78 -3.53
C THR A 155 -4.19 17.28 -3.24
N VAL A 156 -5.22 16.62 -3.78
CA VAL A 156 -6.62 16.97 -3.54
C VAL A 156 -6.95 16.85 -2.05
N LEU A 157 -6.52 15.77 -1.41
CA LEU A 157 -6.77 15.54 0.00
C LEU A 157 -6.06 16.56 0.88
N PHE A 158 -4.82 16.95 0.56
CA PHE A 158 -4.12 18.04 1.27
C PHE A 158 -4.83 19.38 1.09
N LEU A 159 -5.28 19.71 -0.12
CA LEU A 159 -6.02 20.95 -0.40
C LEU A 159 -7.35 21.03 0.35
N LEU A 160 -8.00 19.89 0.62
CA LEU A 160 -9.24 19.84 1.40
C LEU A 160 -8.97 19.80 2.92
N CYS A 161 -7.98 19.03 3.36
CA CYS A 161 -7.69 18.86 4.77
C CYS A 161 -7.08 20.10 5.41
N ILE A 162 -6.20 20.84 4.72
CA ILE A 162 -5.53 22.01 5.32
C ILE A 162 -6.54 23.09 5.73
N PRO A 163 -7.44 23.59 4.85
CA PRO A 163 -8.43 24.59 5.23
C PRO A 163 -9.36 24.09 6.34
N PHE A 164 -9.76 22.82 6.29
CA PHE A 164 -10.61 22.21 7.31
C PHE A 164 -9.91 22.17 8.67
N LEU A 165 -8.65 21.73 8.72
CA LEU A 165 -7.85 21.68 9.95
C LEU A 165 -7.55 23.09 10.48
N CYS A 166 -7.31 24.06 9.60
CA CYS A 166 -7.12 25.46 9.99
C CYS A 166 -8.40 26.08 10.56
N TYR A 167 -9.55 25.85 9.92
CA TYR A 167 -10.84 26.31 10.41
C TYR A 167 -11.18 25.67 11.76
N ASP A 168 -11.02 24.34 11.88
CA ASP A 168 -11.31 23.64 13.12
C ASP A 168 -10.33 24.06 14.23
N ALA A 169 -9.05 24.25 13.93
CA ALA A 169 -8.10 24.82 14.88
C ALA A 169 -8.49 26.23 15.33
N TYR A 170 -8.93 27.11 14.42
CA TYR A 170 -9.39 28.46 14.76
C TYR A 170 -10.63 28.43 15.67
N TYR A 171 -11.64 27.63 15.30
CA TYR A 171 -12.88 27.49 16.05
C TYR A 171 -12.65 26.98 17.48
N TRP A 172 -11.81 25.95 17.64
CA TRP A 172 -11.52 25.35 18.94
C TRP A 172 -10.46 26.11 19.75
N ALA A 173 -9.52 26.81 19.11
CA ALA A 173 -8.53 27.64 19.82
C ALA A 173 -9.16 28.84 20.53
N ILE A 174 -10.27 29.37 20.02
CA ILE A 174 -11.02 30.44 20.69
C ILE A 174 -11.70 29.92 21.96
N THR A 175 -12.12 28.66 21.98
CA THR A 175 -12.87 28.05 23.09
C THR A 175 -11.99 27.35 24.12
N GLN A 176 -10.79 26.87 23.76
CA GLN A 176 -9.88 26.15 24.67
C GLN A 176 -8.50 26.81 24.82
N LYS A 177 -7.96 26.79 26.05
CA LYS A 177 -6.82 27.63 26.49
C LYS A 177 -5.41 27.14 26.09
N GLY A 178 -5.23 26.36 25.02
CA GLY A 178 -3.89 25.81 24.72
C GLY A 178 -3.58 25.55 23.24
N CYS A 179 -2.81 26.45 22.62
CA CYS A 179 -2.31 26.26 21.25
C CYS A 179 -1.49 24.97 21.07
N HIS A 180 -0.69 24.59 22.08
CA HIS A 180 0.14 23.38 22.03
C HIS A 180 -0.70 22.10 22.06
N TYR A 181 -1.78 22.06 22.85
CA TYR A 181 -2.68 20.91 22.92
C TYR A 181 -3.41 20.71 21.60
N GLU A 182 -3.95 21.78 21.02
CA GLU A 182 -4.60 21.72 19.70
C GLU A 182 -3.62 21.23 18.63
N PHE A 183 -2.35 21.68 18.63
CA PHE A 183 -1.35 21.15 17.70
C PHE A 183 -1.19 19.63 17.80
N VAL A 184 -1.02 19.10 19.02
CA VAL A 184 -0.84 17.66 19.26
C VAL A 184 -2.09 16.86 18.88
N LYS A 185 -3.28 17.42 19.12
CA LYS A 185 -4.57 16.85 18.69
C LYS A 185 -4.69 16.81 17.17
N ARG A 186 -4.30 17.86 16.44
CA ARG A 186 -4.30 17.85 14.96
C ARG A 186 -3.30 16.85 14.41
N LEU A 187 -2.15 16.72 15.06
CA LEU A 187 -1.14 15.75 14.68
C LEU A 187 -1.66 14.30 14.76
N SER A 188 -2.45 13.95 15.79
CA SER A 188 -3.07 12.62 15.88
C SER A 188 -4.08 12.35 14.76
N VAL A 189 -4.86 13.36 14.37
CA VAL A 189 -5.78 13.28 13.22
C VAL A 189 -5.00 13.08 11.91
N ILE A 190 -3.90 13.80 11.70
CA ILE A 190 -3.04 13.63 10.52
C ILE A 190 -2.46 12.22 10.47
N ILE A 191 -2.01 11.66 11.61
CA ILE A 191 -1.54 10.27 11.68
C ILE A 191 -2.64 9.31 11.21
N ALA A 192 -3.85 9.42 11.76
CA ALA A 192 -4.97 8.55 11.41
C ALA A 192 -5.35 8.66 9.93
N LEU A 193 -5.39 9.89 9.39
CA LEU A 193 -5.69 10.17 7.98
C LEU A 193 -4.67 9.50 7.05
N VAL A 194 -3.36 9.59 7.36
CA VAL A 194 -2.31 8.94 6.56
C VAL A 194 -2.49 7.42 6.55
N VAL A 195 -2.91 6.82 7.67
CA VAL A 195 -3.19 5.37 7.76
C VAL A 195 -4.36 4.97 6.86
N VAL A 196 -5.45 5.75 6.88
CA VAL A 196 -6.61 5.51 6.02
C VAL A 196 -6.21 5.59 4.54
N ILE A 197 -5.44 6.60 4.16
CA ILE A 197 -4.93 6.75 2.78
C ILE A 197 -4.05 5.55 2.41
N HIS A 198 -3.19 5.09 3.31
CA HIS A 198 -2.38 3.89 3.11
C HIS A 198 -3.22 2.66 2.85
N PHE A 199 -4.18 2.41 3.73
CA PHE A 199 -5.07 1.26 3.62
C PHE A 199 -5.85 1.30 2.31
N SER A 200 -6.48 2.43 1.98
CA SER A 200 -7.24 2.61 0.74
C SER A 200 -6.38 2.35 -0.50
N ASN A 201 -5.15 2.87 -0.53
CA ASN A 201 -4.24 2.68 -1.66
C ASN A 201 -3.74 1.23 -1.80
N ILE A 202 -3.42 0.58 -0.69
CA ILE A 202 -3.02 -0.82 -0.67
C ILE A 202 -4.18 -1.71 -1.11
N MET A 203 -5.40 -1.45 -0.61
CA MET A 203 -6.61 -2.18 -1.00
C MET A 203 -6.96 -1.97 -2.47
N TYR A 204 -6.86 -0.75 -2.98
CA TYR A 204 -7.03 -0.44 -4.40
C TYR A 204 -6.03 -1.22 -5.26
N PHE A 205 -4.75 -1.24 -4.85
CA PHE A 205 -3.71 -2.02 -5.51
C PHE A 205 -4.06 -3.50 -5.54
N PHE A 206 -4.41 -4.10 -4.40
CA PHE A 206 -4.76 -5.52 -4.33
C PHE A 206 -5.99 -5.85 -5.17
N LYS A 207 -7.05 -5.03 -5.10
CA LYS A 207 -8.25 -5.18 -5.92
C LYS A 207 -7.91 -5.23 -7.40
N HIS A 208 -7.12 -4.27 -7.88
CA HIS A 208 -6.70 -4.23 -9.28
C HIS A 208 -5.89 -5.47 -9.68
N ARG A 209 -4.97 -5.94 -8.83
CA ARG A 209 -4.15 -7.14 -9.11
C ARG A 209 -5.00 -8.41 -9.14
N LEU A 210 -5.91 -8.57 -8.19
CA LEU A 210 -6.80 -9.74 -8.11
C LEU A 210 -7.75 -9.79 -9.31
N LEU A 211 -8.31 -8.66 -9.73
CA LEU A 211 -9.13 -8.58 -10.93
C LEU A 211 -8.34 -9.01 -12.18
N TYR A 212 -7.13 -8.50 -12.34
CA TYR A 212 -6.28 -8.85 -13.49
C TYR A 212 -5.88 -10.34 -13.51
N ILE A 213 -5.54 -10.91 -12.34
CA ILE A 213 -5.27 -12.35 -12.22
C ILE A 213 -6.51 -13.16 -12.62
N ASN A 214 -7.69 -12.74 -12.17
CA ASN A 214 -8.94 -13.41 -12.50
C ASN A 214 -9.23 -13.36 -14.01
N GLU A 215 -9.02 -12.22 -14.67
CA GLU A 215 -9.16 -12.08 -16.13
C GLU A 215 -8.25 -13.06 -16.88
N LEU A 216 -6.97 -13.17 -16.49
CA LEU A 216 -6.03 -14.10 -17.11
C LEU A 216 -6.41 -15.57 -16.86
N LEU A 217 -6.91 -15.90 -15.67
CA LEU A 217 -7.39 -17.25 -15.36
C LEU A 217 -8.62 -17.62 -16.21
N MET A 218 -9.52 -16.66 -16.46
CA MET A 218 -10.68 -16.88 -17.32
C MET A 218 -10.28 -17.06 -18.79
N GLN A 219 -9.32 -16.28 -19.29
CA GLN A 219 -8.79 -16.44 -20.66
C GLN A 219 -8.12 -17.81 -20.86
N ASN A 220 -7.27 -18.25 -19.92
CA ASN A 220 -6.61 -19.55 -20.00
C ASN A 220 -7.60 -20.72 -19.97
N LYS A 221 -8.71 -20.61 -19.21
CA LYS A 221 -9.77 -21.63 -19.22
C LYS A 221 -10.41 -21.77 -20.60
N HIS A 222 -10.72 -20.65 -21.26
CA HIS A 222 -11.29 -20.67 -22.61
C HIS A 222 -10.33 -21.32 -23.63
N GLU A 223 -9.05 -20.95 -23.62
CA GLU A 223 -8.06 -21.57 -24.52
C GLU A 223 -7.88 -23.07 -24.28
N THR A 224 -7.97 -23.51 -23.02
CA THR A 224 -7.85 -24.93 -22.68
C THR A 224 -9.06 -25.73 -23.16
N VAL A 225 -10.27 -25.18 -23.01
CA VAL A 225 -11.50 -25.77 -23.55
C VAL A 225 -11.43 -25.86 -25.07
N GLU A 226 -11.00 -24.80 -25.73
CA GLU A 226 -10.89 -24.75 -27.20
C GLU A 226 -9.87 -25.77 -27.73
N ARG A 227 -8.67 -25.88 -27.11
CA ARG A 227 -7.68 -26.92 -27.45
C ARG A 227 -8.22 -28.33 -27.23
N ASN A 228 -8.96 -28.56 -26.15
CA ASN A 228 -9.54 -29.87 -25.88
C ASN A 228 -10.65 -30.22 -26.90
N THR A 229 -11.45 -29.25 -27.33
CA THR A 229 -12.44 -29.46 -28.40
C THR A 229 -11.77 -29.72 -29.76
N LEU A 230 -10.71 -28.98 -30.09
CA LEU A 230 -9.93 -29.19 -31.32
C LEU A 230 -9.26 -30.57 -31.33
N SER A 231 -8.60 -30.96 -30.24
CA SER A 231 -7.99 -32.29 -30.08
C SER A 231 -9.00 -33.43 -30.22
N ASN A 232 -10.18 -33.31 -29.60
CA ASN A 232 -11.23 -34.32 -29.73
C ASN A 232 -11.82 -34.39 -31.15
N SER A 233 -11.87 -33.26 -31.87
CA SER A 233 -12.31 -33.24 -33.27
C SER A 233 -11.30 -33.88 -34.22
N THR A 234 -10.00 -33.66 -34.04
CA THR A 234 -8.96 -34.31 -34.86
C THR A 234 -8.86 -35.81 -34.60
N VAL A 235 -9.05 -36.26 -33.35
CA VAL A 235 -9.14 -37.70 -33.04
C VAL A 235 -10.36 -38.36 -33.72
N LYS A 236 -11.50 -37.66 -33.81
CA LYS A 236 -12.68 -38.16 -34.57
C LYS A 236 -12.42 -38.22 -36.08
N PHE A 237 -11.76 -37.21 -36.66
CA PHE A 237 -11.41 -37.21 -38.08
C PHE A 237 -10.46 -38.36 -38.44
N ASN A 238 -9.45 -38.65 -37.62
CA ASN A 238 -8.53 -39.77 -37.86
C ASN A 238 -9.18 -41.14 -37.72
N LYS A 239 -10.20 -41.31 -36.86
CA LYS A 239 -10.99 -42.55 -36.84
C LYS A 239 -11.83 -42.70 -38.10
N CYS A 240 -12.40 -41.63 -38.64
CA CYS A 240 -13.26 -41.69 -39.82
C CYS A 240 -12.48 -42.02 -41.12
N THR A 241 -11.25 -41.55 -41.26
CA THR A 241 -10.37 -41.90 -42.40
C THR A 241 -9.85 -43.33 -42.35
N ILE A 242 -9.65 -43.91 -41.16
CA ILE A 242 -9.23 -45.32 -41.04
C ILE A 242 -10.36 -46.27 -41.49
N TYR A 243 -11.62 -45.98 -41.18
CA TYR A 243 -12.76 -46.80 -41.63
C TYR A 243 -13.03 -46.70 -43.15
N GLN A 244 -12.77 -45.55 -43.79
CA GLN A 244 -12.92 -45.43 -45.25
C GLN A 244 -11.85 -46.19 -46.04
N ASN A 245 -10.65 -46.38 -45.48
CA ASN A 245 -9.61 -47.18 -46.14
C ASN A 245 -9.79 -48.70 -45.95
N GLN A 246 -10.58 -49.15 -44.98
CA GLN A 246 -10.92 -50.58 -44.82
C GLN A 246 -12.05 -51.07 -45.72
N ILE A 247 -12.81 -50.19 -46.36
CA ILE A 247 -13.94 -50.54 -47.27
C ILE A 247 -13.50 -50.55 -48.75
N ARG A 248 -12.23 -50.22 -49.05
CA ARG A 248 -11.66 -50.19 -50.41
C ARG A 248 -10.67 -51.32 -50.72
N LEU A 249 -10.62 -52.36 -49.89
CA LEU A 249 -9.94 -53.64 -50.15
C LEU A 249 -10.98 -54.74 -50.27
#